data_AF-A0A7R9H8U9-F1
#
_entry.id   AF-A0A7R9H8U9-F1
#
_cell.length_a   1.000
_cell.length_b   1.000
_cell.length_c   1.000
_cell.angle_alpha   90.00
_cell.angle_beta   90.00
_cell.angle_gamma   90.00
#
_symmetry.space_group_name_H-M   'P 1'
#
loop_
_entity.id
_entity.type
_entity.pdbx_description
1 polymer ?
#
loop_
_entity_poly.entity_id
_entity_poly.type
_entity_poly.pdbx_seq_one_letter_code
_entity_poly.pdbx_strand_id
1 'polypeptide(L)'
;MSLFKVRDLWSTQCGVDETFDRSSLCLANIGGPSDKIIVGSHSGFLRVFQPSIGGELSGYKATDLLIETHLQHPILQVAAGKLVS
;
A
#
# COMPACT_ATOMS: atom_id res chain seq x y z
N MET A 1 -19.09 -16.12 -16.91
CA MET A 1 -19.56 -14.76 -16.52
C MET A 1 -19.74 -14.78 -15.01
N SER A 2 -19.03 -13.94 -14.26
CA SER A 2 -19.19 -13.88 -12.79
C SER A 2 -20.48 -13.15 -12.42
N LEU A 3 -21.23 -13.68 -11.46
CA LEU A 3 -22.46 -13.07 -10.93
C LEU A 3 -22.18 -11.78 -10.15
N PHE A 4 -20.98 -11.66 -9.57
CA PHE A 4 -20.52 -10.49 -8.85
C PHE A 4 -19.21 -9.97 -9.47
N LYS A 5 -19.13 -8.66 -9.69
CA LYS A 5 -17.93 -7.99 -10.18
C LYS A 5 -17.40 -7.08 -9.08
N VAL A 6 -16.11 -7.18 -8.79
CA VAL A 6 -15.43 -6.22 -7.91
C VAL A 6 -15.48 -4.85 -8.58
N ARG A 7 -15.90 -3.83 -7.82
CA ARG A 7 -15.87 -2.45 -8.27
C ARG A 7 -14.53 -1.86 -7.86
N ASP A 8 -13.60 -1.81 -8.80
CA ASP A 8 -12.29 -1.22 -8.57
C ASP A 8 -12.42 0.31 -8.46
N LEU A 9 -12.23 0.82 -7.24
CA LEU A 9 -12.24 2.27 -6.95
C LEU A 9 -10.84 2.88 -6.94
N TRP A 10 -9.81 2.04 -6.78
CA TRP A 10 -8.41 2.41 -6.78
C TRP A 10 -7.59 1.14 -6.91
N SER A 11 -6.57 1.16 -7.75
CA SER A 11 -5.59 0.08 -7.87
C SER A 11 -4.30 0.65 -8.44
N THR A 12 -3.18 0.03 -8.08
CA THR A 12 -1.86 0.34 -8.64
C THR A 12 -1.00 -0.92 -8.65
N GLN A 13 0.07 -0.92 -9.44
CA GLN A 13 1.06 -1.99 -9.49
C GLN A 13 2.32 -1.53 -8.74
N CYS A 14 2.82 -2.37 -7.83
CA CYS A 14 4.06 -2.08 -7.10
C CYS A 14 5.26 -2.57 -7.90
N GLY A 15 6.01 -1.63 -8.48
CA GLY A 15 7.26 -1.87 -9.20
C GLY A 15 7.20 -2.92 -10.31
N VAL A 16 8.36 -3.50 -10.62
CA VAL A 16 8.55 -4.50 -11.67
C VAL A 16 9.22 -5.73 -11.07
N ASP A 17 8.64 -6.91 -11.28
CA ASP A 17 9.12 -8.21 -10.77
C ASP A 17 9.39 -8.25 -9.26
N GLU A 18 8.68 -7.42 -8.49
CA GLU A 18 8.69 -7.47 -7.03
C GLU A 18 7.88 -8.67 -6.52
N THR A 19 8.35 -9.28 -5.43
CA THR A 19 7.65 -10.38 -4.77
C THR A 19 7.13 -9.97 -3.40
N PHE A 20 5.96 -10.51 -3.06
CA PHE A 20 5.19 -10.19 -1.86
C PHE A 20 4.61 -11.47 -1.27
N ASP A 21 4.28 -11.44 0.02
CA ASP A 21 3.59 -12.51 0.72
C ASP A 21 2.41 -11.97 1.55
N ARG A 22 1.86 -12.80 2.44
CA ARG A 22 0.74 -12.43 3.31
C ARG A 22 1.08 -11.28 4.28
N SER A 23 2.34 -11.13 4.65
CA SER A 23 2.84 -10.19 5.66
C SER A 23 3.35 -8.88 5.05
N SER A 24 3.40 -8.79 3.72
CA SER A 24 3.81 -7.62 2.97
C SER A 24 2.82 -6.44 3.00
N LEU A 25 1.59 -6.63 3.48
CA LEU A 25 0.54 -5.60 3.49
C LEU A 25 0.07 -5.29 4.92
N CYS A 26 0.02 -4.01 5.27
CA CYS A 26 -0.57 -3.53 6.52
C CYS A 26 -1.47 -2.31 6.25
N LEU A 27 -2.65 -2.30 6.85
CA LEU A 27 -3.53 -1.12 6.89
C LEU A 27 -3.48 -0.52 8.29
N ALA A 28 -3.09 0.75 8.38
CA ALA A 28 -3.08 1.44 9.66
C ALA A 28 -3.08 2.97 9.50
N ASN A 29 -3.68 3.65 10.48
CA ASN A 29 -3.53 5.08 10.63
C ASN A 29 -2.18 5.40 11.29
N ILE A 30 -1.17 5.69 10.46
CA ILE A 30 0.16 6.16 10.88
C ILE A 30 0.27 7.70 10.87
N GLY A 31 -0.87 8.41 10.96
CA GLY A 31 -0.95 9.87 11.00
C GLY A 31 -2.01 10.42 10.04
N GLY A 32 -2.81 11.39 10.50
CA GLY A 32 -3.88 12.02 9.72
C GLY A 32 -5.25 11.37 9.90
N PRO A 33 -6.20 11.62 8.97
CA PRO A 33 -7.63 11.34 9.19
C PRO A 33 -8.08 9.91 8.86
N SER A 34 -7.27 9.11 8.17
CA SER A 34 -7.66 7.77 7.71
C SER A 34 -6.47 6.81 7.62
N ASP A 35 -6.78 5.52 7.54
CA ASP A 35 -5.82 4.45 7.35
C ASP A 35 -5.07 4.60 6.03
N LYS A 36 -3.79 4.23 6.05
CA LYS A 36 -2.91 4.16 4.88
C LYS A 36 -2.65 2.71 4.53
N ILE A 37 -2.39 2.49 3.24
CA ILE A 37 -1.96 1.19 2.73
C ILE A 37 -0.44 1.16 2.79
N ILE A 38 0.12 0.31 3.63
CA ILE A 38 1.57 0.14 3.81
C ILE A 38 1.95 -1.18 3.14
N VAL A 39 2.90 -1.12 2.21
CA VAL A 39 3.37 -2.29 1.46
C VAL A 39 4.88 -2.39 1.58
N GLY A 40 5.38 -3.56 1.99
CA GLY A 40 6.80 -3.89 1.99
C GLY A 40 7.08 -5.07 1.06
N SER A 41 8.04 -4.92 0.14
CA SER A 41 8.41 -6.00 -0.78
C SER A 41 9.67 -6.75 -0.35
N HIS A 42 9.81 -7.99 -0.83
CA HIS A 42 11.05 -8.76 -0.64
C HIS A 42 12.25 -8.17 -1.41
N SER A 43 12.02 -7.22 -2.33
CA SER A 43 13.08 -6.46 -2.99
C SER A 43 13.60 -5.29 -2.14
N GLY A 44 13.01 -5.06 -0.96
CA GLY A 44 13.41 -4.02 -0.01
C GLY A 44 12.65 -2.69 -0.15
N PHE A 45 11.66 -2.59 -1.05
CA PHE A 45 10.88 -1.36 -1.22
C PHE A 45 9.77 -1.27 -0.17
N LEU A 46 9.77 -0.17 0.60
CA LEU A 46 8.68 0.21 1.49
C LEU A 46 7.88 1.34 0.86
N ARG A 47 6.57 1.13 0.69
CA ARG A 47 5.64 2.11 0.13
C ARG A 47 4.49 2.38 1.08
N VAL A 48 4.07 3.65 1.14
CA VAL A 48 2.88 4.08 1.88
C VAL A 48 1.97 4.83 0.93
N PHE A 49 0.74 4.32 0.77
CA PHE A 49 -0.28 4.94 -0.07
C PHE A 49 -1.43 5.51 0.76
N GLN A 50 -1.96 6.63 0.29
CA GLN A 50 -3.22 7.23 0.71
C GLN A 50 -4.11 7.39 -0.53
N PRO A 51 -4.97 6.42 -0.85
CA PRO A 51 -5.86 6.51 -1.99
C PRO A 51 -6.76 7.75 -1.92
N SER A 52 -6.74 8.60 -2.95
CA SER A 52 -7.68 9.72 -3.07
C SER A 52 -8.99 9.26 -3.73
N ILE A 53 -9.95 8.84 -2.91
CA ILE A 53 -11.25 8.38 -3.38
C ILE A 53 -12.18 9.60 -3.53
N GLY A 54 -12.30 10.12 -4.75
CA GLY A 54 -13.19 11.24 -5.08
C GLY A 54 -13.25 11.55 -6.58
N GLY A 55 -14.46 11.59 -7.15
CA GLY A 55 -14.75 11.83 -8.57
C GLY A 55 -15.29 10.61 -9.31
N GLU A 56 -15.78 10.78 -10.54
CA GLU A 56 -16.51 9.74 -11.28
C GLU A 56 -15.66 8.54 -11.74
N LEU A 57 -14.32 8.63 -11.66
CA LEU A 57 -13.36 7.61 -12.11
C LEU A 57 -12.09 7.65 -11.24
N SER A 58 -12.19 7.45 -9.92
CA SER A 58 -10.96 7.43 -9.11
C SER A 58 -10.10 6.21 -9.48
N GLY A 59 -8.85 6.48 -9.81
CA GLY A 59 -7.78 5.53 -10.07
C GLY A 59 -6.50 6.07 -9.43
N TYR A 60 -5.39 5.36 -9.60
CA TYR A 60 -4.12 5.77 -9.00
C TYR A 60 -3.65 7.14 -9.51
N LYS A 61 -3.24 8.00 -8.58
CA LYS A 61 -2.52 9.25 -8.84
C LYS A 61 -1.15 9.20 -8.17
N ALA A 62 -0.17 9.87 -8.76
CA ALA A 62 1.17 9.96 -8.18
C ALA A 62 1.17 10.54 -6.75
N THR A 63 0.21 11.42 -6.45
CA THR A 63 0.02 12.00 -5.09
C THR A 63 -0.51 11.01 -4.07
N ASP A 64 -1.05 9.87 -4.51
CA ASP A 64 -1.52 8.81 -3.59
C ASP A 64 -0.34 8.05 -2.98
N LEU A 65 0.85 8.06 -3.61
CA LEU A 65 2.08 7.52 -3.04
C LEU A 65 2.74 8.58 -2.15
N LEU A 66 2.63 8.41 -0.84
CA LEU A 66 3.15 9.35 0.14
C LEU A 66 4.65 9.17 0.38
N ILE A 67 5.08 7.92 0.47
CA ILE A 67 6.47 7.53 0.74
C ILE A 67 6.81 6.33 -0.12
N GLU A 68 7.98 6.39 -0.76
CA GLU A 68 8.67 5.25 -1.35
C GLU A 68 10.12 5.31 -0.91
N THR A 69 10.63 4.22 -0.33
CA THR A 69 12.03 4.11 0.06
C THR A 69 12.54 2.71 -0.20
N HIS A 70 13.81 2.61 -0.61
CA HIS A 70 14.49 1.34 -0.84
C HIS A 70 15.44 1.05 0.33
N LEU A 71 15.09 0.03 1.10
CA LEU A 71 15.93 -0.48 2.18
C LEU A 71 16.94 -1.49 1.61
N GLN A 72 18.07 -1.63 2.29
CA GLN A 72 19.16 -2.52 1.86
C GLN A 72 18.80 -4.01 1.89
N HIS A 73 17.73 -4.39 2.61
CA HIS A 73 17.36 -5.77 2.88
C HIS A 73 15.89 -6.04 2.54
N PRO A 74 15.54 -7.30 2.19
CA PRO A 74 14.15 -7.72 2.00
C PRO A 74 13.26 -7.40 3.20
N ILE A 75 12.03 -6.94 2.94
CA ILE A 75 11.03 -6.70 3.99
C ILE A 75 10.14 -7.93 4.10
N LEU A 76 10.27 -8.68 5.20
CA LEU A 76 9.50 -9.90 5.44
C LEU A 76 8.11 -9.62 6.02
N GLN A 77 7.96 -8.51 6.76
CA GLN A 77 6.70 -8.16 7.41
C GLN A 77 6.61 -6.66 7.68
N VAL A 78 5.42 -6.11 7.47
CA VAL A 78 5.04 -4.76 7.92
C VAL A 78 3.92 -4.86 8.95
N ALA A 79 4.02 -4.06 10.02
CA ALA A 79 2.99 -3.98 11.06
C ALA A 79 3.00 -2.59 11.70
N ALA A 80 1.87 -2.19 12.28
CA ALA A 80 1.71 -0.92 12.98
C ALA A 80 1.15 -1.16 14.38
N GLY A 81 1.60 -0.35 15.35
CA GLY A 81 1.18 -0.44 16.74
C GLY A 81 1.94 0.54 17.62
N LYS A 82 1.69 0.48 18.94
CA LYS A 82 2.45 1.24 19.94
C LYS A 82 3.77 0.50 20.24
N LEU A 83 4.80 0.78 19.46
CA LEU A 83 6.10 0.10 19.52
C LEU A 83 7.18 0.91 20.26
N VAL A 84 6.84 2.08 20.77
CA VAL A 84 7.74 2.99 21.51
C VAL A 84 7.16 3.20 22.90
N SER A 85 8.02 3.20 23.92
CA SER A 85 7.71 3.42 25.34
C SER A 85 7.69 4.89 25.71
#